data_AF-W4V848-F1
#
_entry.id   AF-W4V848-F1
#
_cell.length_a   1.000
_cell.length_b   1.000
_cell.length_c   1.000
_cell.angle_alpha   90.00
_cell.angle_beta   90.00
_cell.angle_gamma   90.00
#
_symmetry.space_group_name_H-M   'P 1'
#
loop_
_entity.id
_entity.type
_entity.pdbx_description
1 polymer ?
#
loop_
_entity_poly.entity_id
_entity_poly.type
_entity_poly.pdbx_seq_one_letter_code
_entity_poly.pdbx_strand_id
1 'polypeptide(L)'
;MKAKLGDISVAVMFVAVVLVIILPVPSGILDVLLALNISLAIVILLNVVYSKEPLQLSVFPSLLLFTTLYRMALNIKSTTLILSQGEAGRLFKDSETLLPRETLW
;
A
#
# COMPACT_ATOMS: atom_id res chain seq x y z
N MET A 1 -2.39 -6.60 41.45
CA MET A 1 -3.12 -6.35 40.19
C MET A 1 -2.45 -7.16 39.08
N LYS A 2 -2.94 -8.38 38.77
CA LYS A 2 -2.31 -9.27 37.78
C LYS A 2 -3.01 -9.07 36.43
N ALA A 3 -2.41 -8.27 35.55
CA ALA A 3 -2.86 -8.19 34.16
C ALA A 3 -2.69 -9.59 33.54
N LYS A 4 -3.77 -10.15 32.98
CA LYS A 4 -3.69 -11.43 32.26
C LYS A 4 -2.78 -11.21 31.06
N LEU A 5 -1.74 -12.03 30.93
CA LEU A 5 -0.80 -12.01 29.80
C LEU A 5 -1.54 -12.11 28.44
N GLY A 6 -2.73 -12.71 28.43
CA GLY A 6 -3.64 -12.75 27.29
C GLY A 6 -4.09 -11.36 26.81
N ASP A 7 -4.51 -10.48 27.73
CA ASP A 7 -5.01 -9.14 27.37
C ASP A 7 -3.89 -8.23 26.86
N ILE A 8 -2.67 -8.38 27.42
CA ILE A 8 -1.47 -7.69 26.95
C ILE A 8 -1.07 -8.19 25.55
N SER A 9 -1.16 -9.50 25.30
CA SER A 9 -0.79 -10.06 23.99
C SER A 9 -1.70 -9.55 22.85
N VAL A 10 -3.00 -9.42 23.10
CA VAL A 10 -3.96 -8.88 22.13
C VAL A 10 -3.71 -7.39 21.91
N ALA A 11 -3.45 -6.63 22.97
CA ALA A 11 -3.12 -5.21 22.85
C ALA A 11 -1.82 -4.97 22.05
N VAL A 12 -0.78 -5.77 22.32
CA VAL A 12 0.50 -5.71 21.59
C VAL A 12 0.31 -6.07 20.11
N MET A 13 -0.50 -7.08 19.81
CA MET A 13 -0.81 -7.46 18.43
C MET A 13 -1.56 -6.34 17.69
N PHE A 14 -2.50 -5.67 18.36
CA PHE A 14 -3.24 -4.55 17.78
C PHE A 14 -2.33 -3.34 17.52
N VAL A 15 -1.48 -3.00 18.49
CA VAL A 15 -0.48 -1.94 18.36
C VAL A 15 0.52 -2.24 17.24
N ALA A 16 0.95 -3.49 17.07
CA ALA A 16 1.82 -3.90 15.97
C ALA A 16 1.16 -3.72 14.59
N VAL A 17 -0.12 -4.06 14.44
CA VAL A 17 -0.87 -3.85 13.18
C VAL A 17 -0.98 -2.36 12.84
N VAL A 18 -1.28 -1.52 13.84
CA VAL A 18 -1.33 -0.06 13.67
C VAL A 18 0.05 0.50 13.32
N LEU A 19 1.12 -0.02 13.94
CA LEU A 19 2.50 0.35 13.61
C LEU A 19 2.88 0.01 12.17
N VAL A 20 2.39 -1.12 11.62
CA VAL A 20 2.60 -1.49 10.21
C VAL A 20 1.81 -0.61 9.24
N ILE A 21 0.69 -0.03 9.68
CA ILE A 21 -0.03 0.99 8.91
C ILE A 21 0.73 2.32 8.91
N ILE A 22 1.38 2.65 10.03
CA ILE A 22 2.16 3.88 10.21
C ILE A 22 3.55 3.78 9.55
N LEU A 23 4.18 2.61 9.60
CA LEU A 23 5.51 2.37 9.04
C LEU A 23 5.41 2.34 7.50
N PRO A 24 6.08 3.27 6.81
CA PRO A 24 6.08 3.29 5.36
C PRO A 24 6.80 2.05 4.83
N VAL A 25 6.15 1.36 3.90
CA VAL A 25 6.77 0.25 3.16
C VAL A 25 7.95 0.83 2.36
N PRO A 26 9.11 0.13 2.24
CA PRO A 26 10.22 0.60 1.43
C PRO A 26 9.83 0.78 -0.05
N SER A 27 10.20 1.92 -0.63
CA SER A 27 9.85 2.32 -2.01
C SER A 27 10.31 1.31 -3.07
N GLY A 28 11.49 0.72 -2.91
CA GLY A 28 12.05 -0.22 -3.89
C GLY A 28 11.23 -1.49 -4.11
N ILE A 29 10.54 -1.99 -3.08
CA ILE A 29 9.66 -3.17 -3.22
C ILE A 29 8.38 -2.78 -3.98
N LEU A 30 7.88 -1.57 -3.71
CA LEU A 30 6.63 -1.11 -4.29
C LEU A 30 6.72 -0.93 -5.81
N ASP A 31 7.84 -0.41 -6.29
CA ASP A 31 8.12 -0.25 -7.73
C ASP A 31 8.17 -1.61 -8.46
N VAL A 32 8.79 -2.63 -7.85
CA VAL A 32 8.83 -3.99 -8.42
C VAL A 32 7.43 -4.60 -8.48
N LEU A 33 6.63 -4.45 -7.43
CA LEU A 33 5.26 -4.95 -7.38
C LEU A 33 4.36 -4.24 -8.41
N LEU A 34 4.56 -2.93 -8.61
CA LEU A 34 3.88 -2.14 -9.63
C LEU A 34 4.26 -2.59 -11.04
N ALA A 35 5.55 -2.78 -11.31
CA ALA A 35 6.03 -3.30 -12.59
C ALA A 35 5.43 -4.69 -12.89
N LEU A 36 5.41 -5.58 -11.90
CA LEU A 36 4.82 -6.91 -12.02
C LEU A 36 3.32 -6.86 -12.32
N ASN A 37 2.57 -5.90 -11.74
CA ASN A 37 1.15 -5.71 -12.06
C ASN A 37 0.94 -5.41 -13.55
N ILE A 38 1.72 -4.47 -14.10
CA ILE A 38 1.60 -4.07 -15.50
C ILE A 38 2.02 -5.23 -16.41
N SER A 39 3.10 -5.94 -16.09
CA SER A 39 3.52 -7.13 -16.83
C SER A 39 2.43 -8.21 -16.85
N LEU A 40 1.82 -8.52 -15.70
CA LEU A 40 0.75 -9.51 -15.59
C LEU A 40 -0.49 -9.09 -16.40
N ALA A 41 -0.86 -7.80 -16.35
CA ALA A 41 -1.97 -7.27 -17.13
C ALA A 41 -1.76 -7.45 -18.64
N ILE A 42 -0.53 -7.24 -19.13
CA ILE A 42 -0.17 -7.47 -20.54
C ILE A 42 -0.22 -8.96 -20.88
N VAL A 43 0.28 -9.85 -20.01
CA VAL A 43 0.21 -11.31 -20.22
C VAL A 43 -1.24 -11.78 -20.34
N ILE A 44 -2.12 -11.30 -19.45
CA ILE A 44 -3.55 -11.61 -19.48
C ILE A 44 -4.18 -11.07 -20.78
N LEU A 45 -3.83 -9.85 -21.18
CA LEU A 45 -4.32 -9.26 -22.44
C LEU A 45 -3.91 -10.09 -23.66
N LEU A 46 -2.63 -10.50 -23.74
CA LEU A 46 -2.15 -11.38 -24.80
C LEU A 46 -2.89 -12.73 -24.76
N ASN A 47 -3.11 -13.29 -23.58
CA ASN A 47 -3.84 -14.54 -23.42
C ASN A 47 -5.25 -14.43 -24.03
N VAL A 48 -6.01 -13.35 -23.78
CA VAL A 48 -7.33 -13.12 -24.42
C VAL A 48 -7.23 -13.04 -25.92
N VAL A 49 -6.31 -12.22 -26.43
CA VAL A 49 -6.21 -11.92 -27.85
C VAL A 49 -5.89 -13.17 -28.66
N TYR A 50 -5.13 -14.11 -28.08
CA TYR A 50 -4.79 -15.38 -28.73
C TYR A 50 -5.70 -16.56 -28.34
N SER A 51 -6.57 -16.41 -27.35
CA SER A 51 -7.44 -17.49 -26.88
C SER A 51 -8.61 -17.74 -27.84
N LYS A 52 -8.75 -18.99 -28.31
CA LYS A 52 -9.85 -19.44 -29.18
C LYS A 52 -10.82 -20.40 -28.48
N GLU A 53 -10.58 -20.75 -27.22
CA GLU A 53 -11.36 -21.75 -26.49
C GLU A 53 -12.22 -21.10 -25.38
N PRO A 54 -13.53 -21.42 -25.30
CA PRO A 54 -14.44 -20.86 -24.30
C PRO A 54 -14.11 -21.28 -22.86
N LEU A 55 -13.27 -22.30 -22.66
CA LEU A 55 -12.81 -22.72 -21.34
C LEU A 55 -11.97 -21.63 -20.64
N GLN A 56 -11.23 -20.84 -21.40
CA GLN A 56 -10.41 -19.74 -20.88
C GLN A 56 -11.27 -18.53 -20.48
N LEU A 57 -12.47 -18.40 -21.06
CA LEU A 57 -13.42 -17.33 -20.73
C LEU A 57 -14.01 -17.48 -19.32
N SER A 58 -14.06 -18.68 -18.73
CA SER A 58 -14.55 -18.84 -17.35
C SER A 58 -13.51 -18.45 -16.29
N VAL A 59 -12.22 -18.61 -16.61
CA VAL A 59 -11.10 -18.21 -15.73
C VAL A 59 -10.81 -16.71 -15.87
N PHE A 60 -11.23 -16.11 -16.98
CA PHE A 60 -10.96 -14.74 -17.33
C PHE A 60 -11.52 -13.70 -16.33
N PRO A 61 -12.83 -13.73 -15.94
CA PRO A 61 -13.39 -12.81 -14.97
C PRO A 61 -12.69 -12.86 -13.61
N SER A 62 -12.32 -14.06 -13.15
CA SER A 62 -11.61 -14.26 -11.89
C SER A 62 -10.20 -13.65 -11.92
N LEU A 63 -9.45 -13.81 -13.01
CA LEU A 63 -8.13 -13.18 -13.18
C LEU A 63 -8.24 -11.66 -13.29
N LEU A 64 -9.25 -11.15 -14.00
CA LEU A 64 -9.51 -9.73 -14.13
C LEU A 64 -9.87 -9.10 -12.77
N LEU A 65 -10.70 -9.80 -11.98
CA LEU A 65 -11.09 -9.38 -10.62
C LEU A 65 -9.88 -9.35 -9.70
N PHE A 66 -9.07 -10.41 -9.68
CA PHE A 66 -7.85 -10.48 -8.88
C PHE A 66 -6.85 -9.37 -9.25
N THR A 67 -6.58 -9.16 -10.55
CA THR A 67 -5.66 -8.12 -11.01
C THR A 67 -6.14 -6.70 -10.70
N THR A 68 -7.46 -6.47 -10.74
CA THR A 68 -8.07 -5.21 -10.34
C THR A 68 -7.89 -4.95 -8.85
N LEU A 69 -8.12 -5.96 -7.99
CA LEU A 69 -7.90 -5.84 -6.54
C LEU A 69 -6.42 -5.59 -6.22
N TYR A 70 -5.52 -6.30 -6.88
CA TYR A 70 -4.06 -6.09 -6.75
C TYR A 70 -3.67 -4.67 -7.15
N ARG A 71 -4.23 -4.13 -8.24
CA ARG A 71 -4.05 -2.71 -8.63
C ARG A 71 -4.51 -1.75 -7.54
N MET A 72 -5.68 -1.98 -6.96
CA MET A 72 -6.22 -1.06 -5.95
C MET A 72 -5.35 -1.06 -4.68
N ALA A 73 -4.88 -2.23 -4.24
CA ALA A 73 -4.01 -2.37 -3.08
C ALA A 73 -2.64 -1.67 -3.27
N LEU A 74 -2.01 -1.87 -4.44
CA LEU A 74 -0.74 -1.21 -4.75
C LEU A 74 -0.87 0.30 -4.91
N ASN A 75 -1.95 0.79 -5.52
CA ASN A 75 -2.18 2.21 -5.69
C ASN A 75 -2.40 2.92 -4.34
N ILE A 76 -3.15 2.30 -3.41
CA ILE A 76 -3.31 2.85 -2.05
C ILE A 76 -1.95 2.97 -1.35
N LYS A 77 -1.13 1.92 -1.42
CA LYS A 77 0.21 1.92 -0.81
C LYS A 77 1.16 2.91 -1.48
N SER A 78 1.09 3.06 -2.80
CA SER A 78 1.89 4.02 -3.57
C SER A 78 1.61 5.45 -3.12
N THR A 79 0.34 5.85 -3.01
CA THR A 79 -0.01 7.21 -2.57
C THR A 79 0.39 7.47 -1.12
N THR A 80 0.21 6.51 -0.20
CA THR A 80 0.71 6.65 1.18
C THR A 80 2.23 6.78 1.22
N LEU A 81 2.94 6.04 0.37
CA LEU A 81 4.39 6.07 0.27
C LEU A 81 4.91 7.40 -0.30
N ILE A 82 4.27 7.91 -1.35
CA ILE A 82 4.57 9.22 -1.94
C ILE A 82 4.24 10.34 -0.94
N LEU A 83 3.16 10.23 -0.16
CA LEU A 83 2.82 11.23 0.86
C LEU A 83 3.75 11.19 2.08
N SER A 84 4.26 10.01 2.45
CA SER A 84 5.22 9.85 3.55
C SER A 84 6.64 10.30 3.20
N GLN A 85 7.04 10.26 1.93
CA GLN A 85 8.40 10.61 1.49
C GLN A 85 8.45 11.91 0.65
N GLY A 86 7.34 12.37 0.12
CA GLY A 86 7.22 13.58 -0.71
C GLY A 86 7.28 14.89 0.09
N GLU A 87 7.24 16.03 -0.62
CA GLU A 87 7.45 17.40 -0.09
C GLU A 87 6.71 17.73 1.21
N ALA A 88 5.57 17.09 1.49
CA ALA A 88 4.85 17.22 2.76
C ALA A 88 5.71 16.83 3.98
N GLY A 89 6.48 15.74 3.93
CA GLY A 89 7.36 15.32 5.03
C GLY A 89 8.53 16.29 5.31
N ARG A 90 8.99 17.00 4.27
CA ARG A 90 10.00 18.07 4.40
C ARG A 90 9.42 19.35 4.97
N LEU A 91 8.22 19.75 4.53
CA LEU A 91 7.54 20.96 5.02
C LEU A 91 7.20 20.89 6.52
N PHE A 92 6.86 19.72 7.08
CA PHE A 92 6.64 19.61 8.54
C PHE A 92 7.94 19.75 9.33
N LYS A 93 9.05 19.23 8.80
CA LYS A 93 10.37 19.32 9.45
C LYS A 93 10.97 20.73 9.37
N ASP A 94 10.72 21.43 8.25
CA ASP A 94 11.21 22.79 8.01
C ASP A 94 10.30 23.86 8.65
N SER A 95 8.97 23.64 8.72
CA SER A 95 8.05 24.61 9.35
C SER A 95 8.26 24.70 10.85
N GLU A 96 8.46 23.59 11.57
CA GLU A 96 8.78 23.63 13.01
C GLU A 96 10.12 24.34 13.30
N THR A 97 11.07 24.29 12.36
CA THR A 97 12.35 25.02 12.43
C THR A 97 12.19 26.53 12.21
N LEU A 98 11.13 26.98 11.53
CA LEU A 98 10.94 28.37 11.09
C LEU A 98 9.80 29.11 11.81
N LEU A 99 9.19 28.52 12.85
CA LEU A 99 8.15 29.19 13.64
C LEU A 99 8.76 29.87 14.89
N PRO A 100 9.01 31.20 14.86
CA PRO A 100 9.34 31.96 16.06
C PRO A 100 8.11 32.05 16.97
N ARG A 101 8.28 31.57 18.21
CA ARG A 101 7.29 31.51 19.30
C ARG A 101 6.99 32.90 19.91
N GLU A 102 6.76 33.92 19.09
CA GLU A 102 6.56 35.31 19.58
C GLU A 102 5.41 36.11 18.93
N THR A 103 4.60 35.53 18.03
CA THR A 103 3.51 36.25 17.34
C THR A 103 2.09 35.90 17.80
N LEU A 104 1.94 35.26 18.96
CA LEU A 104 0.62 34.99 19.57
C LEU A 104 0.29 36.04 20.64
N TRP A 105 -0.12 37.23 20.17
CA TRP A 105 -0.94 38.21 20.91
C TRP A 105 -2.35 38.21 20.31
#